data_AF-A0A7K1FZW8-F1
#
_entry.id   AF-A0A7K1FZW8-F1
#
_cell.length_a   1.000
_cell.length_b   1.000
_cell.length_c   1.000
_cell.angle_alpha   90.00
_cell.angle_beta   90.00
_cell.angle_gamma   90.00
#
_symmetry.space_group_name_H-M   'P 1'
#
loop_
_entity.id
_entity.type
_entity.pdbx_description
1 polymer ?
#
loop_
_entity_poly.entity_id
_entity_poly.type
_entity_poly.pdbx_seq_one_letter_code
_entity_poly.pdbx_strand_id
1 'polypeptide(L)'
;MEVLEIQQNEYLKNDINAFYHGYHRNWNDTKVGYINTLKNDSGTFTDLRKEFGYTLTGAQKKLYEALEEDLPIIAEKSTVKYTICVVPRSKCNNNYNQTQLLFINTIKKFALNNFNKFHDGTNYITRLIDTPTTHLTKNYNSIDIGITKRTCNISNNVRGKDILLIDDIYTKSVNIDEDAIQALFDNGANSVTLYVLGKTI
;
A
#
# COMPACT_ATOMS: atom_id res chain seq x y z
N MET A 1 6.68 10.17 -10.21
CA MET A 1 6.10 10.56 -8.90
C MET A 1 5.65 12.02 -8.81
N GLU A 2 4.56 12.30 -8.09
CA GLU A 2 4.12 13.61 -7.62
C GLU A 2 3.99 13.63 -6.07
N VAL A 3 3.97 14.82 -5.47
CA VAL A 3 3.85 15.00 -4.00
C VAL A 3 2.40 15.29 -3.63
N LEU A 4 1.94 14.75 -2.50
CA LEU A 4 0.70 15.14 -1.85
C LEU A 4 0.91 15.32 -0.35
N GLU A 5 0.10 16.15 0.27
CA GLU A 5 0.04 16.31 1.72
C GLU A 5 -1.28 15.70 2.21
N ILE A 6 -1.18 14.76 3.15
CA ILE A 6 -2.36 14.24 3.85
C ILE A 6 -2.52 15.07 5.11
N GLN A 7 -3.63 15.79 5.19
CA GLN A 7 -3.93 16.65 6.32
C GLN A 7 -4.41 15.83 7.52
N GLN A 8 -4.02 16.27 8.71
CA GLN A 8 -4.54 15.73 9.96
C GLN A 8 -6.08 15.76 9.99
N ASN A 9 -6.66 14.76 10.62
CA ASN A 9 -8.09 14.59 10.79
C ASN A 9 -8.36 13.68 12.01
N GLU A 10 -9.58 13.19 12.16
CA GLU A 10 -9.95 12.34 13.31
C GLU A 10 -9.20 10.99 13.36
N TYR A 11 -8.63 10.54 12.24
CA TYR A 11 -7.89 9.28 12.10
C TYR A 11 -6.38 9.47 12.21
N LEU A 12 -5.87 10.65 11.85
CA LEU A 12 -4.44 10.97 11.77
C LEU A 12 -4.13 12.29 12.49
N LYS A 13 -3.23 12.24 13.48
CA LYS A 13 -2.97 13.37 14.39
C LYS A 13 -2.02 14.44 13.84
N ASN A 14 -1.30 14.17 12.76
CA ASN A 14 -0.31 15.08 12.20
C ASN A 14 -0.41 15.07 10.67
N ASP A 15 -0.07 16.19 10.03
CA ASP A 15 0.05 16.22 8.57
C ASP A 15 1.19 15.29 8.12
N ILE A 16 0.98 14.61 6.99
CA ILE A 16 1.92 13.60 6.47
C ILE A 16 2.31 13.93 5.04
N ASN A 17 3.62 13.91 4.81
CA ASN A 17 4.19 13.92 3.47
C ASN A 17 3.92 12.57 2.79
N ALA A 18 3.30 12.64 1.63
CA ALA A 18 2.95 11.48 0.85
C ALA A 18 3.29 11.68 -0.63
N PHE A 19 3.43 10.57 -1.35
CA PHE A 19 3.84 10.55 -2.73
C PHE A 19 2.92 9.62 -3.53
N TYR A 20 2.72 9.93 -4.81
CA TYR A 20 1.98 9.06 -5.70
C TYR A 20 2.64 8.91 -7.06
N HIS A 21 2.52 7.72 -7.66
CA HIS A 21 3.07 7.46 -8.99
C HIS A 21 2.22 8.10 -10.09
N GLY A 22 0.90 7.91 -10.04
CA GLY A 22 -0.02 8.47 -11.03
C GLY A 22 -1.47 8.57 -10.56
N TYR A 23 -2.28 9.25 -11.37
CA TYR A 23 -3.71 9.39 -11.08
C TYR A 23 -4.51 8.13 -11.43
N HIS A 24 -5.50 7.83 -10.60
CA HIS A 24 -6.50 6.78 -10.79
C HIS A 24 -7.90 7.41 -10.90
N ARG A 25 -8.40 7.66 -12.12
CA ARG A 25 -9.72 8.28 -12.29
C ARG A 25 -10.84 7.26 -12.13
N ASN A 26 -10.71 6.15 -12.83
CA ASN A 26 -11.60 5.01 -12.75
C ASN A 26 -10.90 3.77 -13.30
N TRP A 27 -11.60 2.64 -13.27
CA TRP A 27 -11.08 1.34 -13.69
C TRP A 27 -10.66 1.28 -15.17
N ASN A 28 -11.23 2.14 -16.02
CA ASN A 28 -11.00 2.17 -17.47
C ASN A 28 -10.08 3.32 -17.91
N ASP A 29 -9.87 4.33 -17.07
CA ASP A 29 -8.99 5.48 -17.34
C ASP A 29 -8.09 5.75 -16.13
N THR A 30 -6.91 5.15 -16.16
CA THR A 30 -5.91 5.28 -15.10
C THR A 30 -4.51 5.03 -15.63
N LYS A 31 -3.54 5.85 -15.21
CA LYS A 31 -2.12 5.64 -15.52
C LYS A 31 -1.57 4.39 -14.81
N VAL A 32 -2.28 3.90 -13.80
CA VAL A 32 -1.89 2.77 -12.95
C VAL A 32 -2.84 1.59 -13.08
N GLY A 33 -3.42 1.38 -14.27
CA GLY A 33 -4.39 0.30 -14.52
C GLY A 33 -3.89 -1.11 -14.24
N TYR A 34 -2.56 -1.31 -14.27
CA TYR A 34 -1.93 -2.58 -13.90
C TYR A 34 -2.21 -3.01 -12.45
N ILE A 35 -2.56 -2.08 -11.55
CA ILE A 35 -3.01 -2.41 -10.20
C ILE A 35 -4.25 -3.30 -10.23
N ASN A 36 -5.22 -3.01 -11.11
CA ASN A 36 -6.47 -3.76 -11.19
C ASN A 36 -6.22 -5.23 -11.59
N THR A 37 -5.27 -5.43 -12.52
CA THR A 37 -4.77 -6.77 -12.89
C THR A 37 -4.10 -7.47 -11.70
N LEU A 38 -3.27 -6.75 -10.92
CA LEU A 38 -2.55 -7.33 -9.77
C LEU A 38 -3.45 -7.66 -8.58
N LYS A 39 -4.51 -6.89 -8.34
CA LYS A 39 -5.46 -7.18 -7.25
C LYS A 39 -6.11 -8.53 -7.45
N ASN A 40 -6.40 -8.90 -8.71
CA ASN A 40 -6.96 -10.20 -9.10
C ASN A 40 -8.07 -10.63 -8.13
N ASP A 41 -9.05 -9.74 -7.87
CA ASP A 41 -10.00 -9.92 -6.76
C ASP A 41 -10.78 -11.25 -6.86
N SER A 42 -10.99 -11.76 -8.08
CA SER A 42 -11.63 -13.06 -8.33
C SER A 42 -10.70 -14.26 -8.13
N GLY A 43 -9.37 -14.06 -8.15
CA GLY A 43 -8.37 -15.12 -8.13
C GLY A 43 -8.23 -15.90 -9.44
N THR A 44 -8.94 -15.49 -10.50
CA THR A 44 -9.05 -16.24 -11.77
C THR A 44 -8.15 -15.72 -12.89
N PHE A 45 -7.41 -14.64 -12.67
CA PHE A 45 -6.57 -14.06 -13.71
C PHE A 45 -5.36 -14.97 -13.98
N THR A 46 -4.94 -15.02 -15.23
CA THR A 46 -3.80 -15.81 -15.72
C THR A 46 -3.05 -15.01 -16.79
N ASP A 47 -1.84 -15.42 -17.14
CA ASP A 47 -1.05 -14.77 -18.19
C ASP A 47 -1.54 -15.06 -19.62
N LEU A 48 -2.55 -15.93 -19.80
CA LEU A 48 -3.12 -16.25 -21.10
C LEU A 48 -4.00 -15.12 -21.67
N ARG A 49 -4.42 -14.18 -20.82
CA ARG A 49 -5.30 -13.06 -21.17
C ARG A 49 -4.81 -11.77 -20.54
N LYS A 50 -5.17 -10.65 -21.18
CA LYS A 50 -4.91 -9.31 -20.65
C LYS A 50 -6.13 -8.80 -19.92
N GLU A 51 -6.07 -8.78 -18.59
CA GLU A 51 -7.10 -8.21 -17.73
C GLU A 51 -6.76 -6.75 -17.48
N PHE A 52 -7.69 -5.83 -17.73
CA PHE A 52 -7.42 -4.38 -17.67
C PHE A 52 -6.22 -3.94 -18.51
N GLY A 53 -5.96 -4.63 -19.64
CA GLY A 53 -4.87 -4.31 -20.56
C GLY A 53 -3.52 -4.98 -20.25
N TYR A 54 -3.41 -5.71 -19.14
CA TYR A 54 -2.15 -6.35 -18.72
C TYR A 54 -2.33 -7.84 -18.42
N THR A 55 -1.29 -8.64 -18.70
CA THR A 55 -1.16 -9.97 -18.09
C THR A 55 -0.69 -9.81 -16.63
N LEU A 56 -0.77 -10.84 -15.80
CA LEU A 56 -0.27 -10.78 -14.41
C LEU A 56 1.23 -10.45 -14.39
N THR A 57 2.03 -11.15 -15.20
CA THR A 57 3.47 -10.89 -15.34
C THR A 57 3.73 -9.47 -15.85
N GLY A 58 2.96 -8.99 -16.83
CA GLY A 58 3.07 -7.64 -17.35
C GLY A 58 2.75 -6.57 -16.29
N ALA A 59 1.75 -6.83 -15.45
CA ALA A 59 1.35 -5.94 -14.38
C ALA A 59 2.38 -5.92 -13.23
N GLN A 60 2.95 -7.07 -12.87
CA GLN A 60 4.06 -7.14 -11.89
C GLN A 60 5.28 -6.36 -12.37
N LYS A 61 5.63 -6.48 -13.66
CA LYS A 61 6.72 -5.71 -14.26
C LYS A 61 6.46 -4.21 -14.13
N LYS A 62 5.24 -3.76 -14.42
CA LYS A 62 4.86 -2.33 -14.31
C LYS A 62 4.91 -1.81 -12.87
N LEU A 63 4.45 -2.59 -11.90
CA LEU A 63 4.62 -2.27 -10.48
C LEU A 63 6.11 -2.16 -10.12
N TYR A 64 6.94 -3.13 -10.52
CA TYR A 64 8.37 -3.11 -10.22
C TYR A 64 9.08 -1.90 -10.85
N GLU A 65 8.76 -1.56 -12.10
CA GLU A 65 9.26 -0.35 -12.78
C GLU A 65 8.90 0.93 -12.02
N ALA A 66 7.64 1.06 -11.55
CA ALA A 66 7.23 2.22 -10.76
C ALA A 66 8.00 2.33 -9.43
N LEU A 67 8.27 1.20 -8.76
CA LEU A 67 9.07 1.17 -7.54
C LEU A 67 10.54 1.55 -7.81
N GLU A 68 11.12 1.09 -8.91
CA GLU A 68 12.49 1.45 -9.32
C GLU A 68 12.63 2.91 -9.72
N GLU A 69 11.60 3.50 -10.32
CA GLU A 69 11.57 4.92 -10.68
C GLU A 69 11.45 5.81 -9.43
N ASP A 70 10.48 5.51 -8.56
CA ASP A 70 10.06 6.46 -7.52
C ASP A 70 10.79 6.26 -6.19
N LEU A 71 10.95 5.02 -5.71
CA LEU A 71 11.40 4.79 -4.32
C LEU A 71 12.84 5.24 -4.05
N PRO A 72 13.81 5.08 -4.97
CA PRO A 72 15.15 5.63 -4.77
C PRO A 72 15.14 7.14 -4.51
N ILE A 73 14.28 7.89 -5.20
CA ILE A 73 14.14 9.35 -5.05
C ILE A 73 13.60 9.69 -3.65
N ILE A 74 12.65 8.91 -3.13
CA ILE A 74 12.14 9.09 -1.76
C ILE A 74 13.24 8.76 -0.74
N ALA A 75 13.99 7.69 -0.95
CA ALA A 75 15.07 7.28 -0.05
C ALA A 75 16.16 8.34 0.07
N GLU A 76 16.50 9.03 -1.02
CA GLU A 76 17.49 10.12 -1.03
C GLU A 76 17.07 11.35 -0.20
N LYS A 77 15.78 11.48 0.14
CA LYS A 77 15.29 12.54 1.04
C LYS A 77 15.51 12.23 2.52
N SER A 78 16.02 11.04 2.85
CA SER A 78 16.30 10.62 4.22
C SER A 78 17.77 10.27 4.38
N THR A 79 18.32 10.56 5.55
CA THR A 79 19.68 10.13 5.93
C THR A 79 19.71 8.70 6.47
N VAL A 80 18.54 8.11 6.70
CA VAL A 80 18.36 6.78 7.27
C VAL A 80 17.59 5.87 6.32
N LYS A 81 17.84 4.58 6.49
CA LYS A 81 17.29 3.54 5.63
C LYS A 81 15.84 3.27 5.97
N TYR A 82 14.92 3.52 5.03
CA TYR A 82 13.50 3.24 5.22
C TYR A 82 13.23 1.74 5.40
N THR A 83 12.24 1.42 6.24
CA THR A 83 11.63 0.09 6.32
C THR A 83 10.34 0.10 5.51
N ILE A 84 10.28 -0.71 4.46
CA ILE A 84 9.10 -0.79 3.60
C ILE A 84 8.02 -1.62 4.29
N CYS A 85 6.89 -0.99 4.59
CA CYS A 85 5.68 -1.65 5.07
C CYS A 85 4.59 -1.55 4.00
N VAL A 86 3.61 -2.44 4.02
CA VAL A 86 2.49 -2.45 3.05
C VAL A 86 1.17 -2.44 3.80
N VAL A 87 0.23 -1.60 3.38
CA VAL A 87 -1.14 -1.62 3.91
C VAL A 87 -1.75 -2.99 3.57
N PRO A 88 -2.21 -3.78 4.58
CA PRO A 88 -2.74 -5.09 4.30
C PRO A 88 -4.14 -4.97 3.69
N ARG A 89 -4.41 -5.85 2.72
CA ARG A 89 -5.74 -6.01 2.15
C ARG A 89 -6.82 -6.33 3.21
N SER A 90 -8.07 -6.21 2.79
CA SER A 90 -9.25 -6.40 3.66
C SER A 90 -9.31 -7.76 4.34
N LYS A 91 -8.99 -8.84 3.61
CA LYS A 91 -8.94 -10.20 4.17
C LYS A 91 -7.55 -10.62 4.62
N CYS A 92 -7.48 -11.60 5.52
CA CYS A 92 -6.25 -12.28 5.91
C CYS A 92 -5.51 -12.90 4.71
N ASN A 93 -4.17 -12.94 4.75
CA ASN A 93 -3.35 -13.42 3.63
C ASN A 93 -3.59 -14.89 3.26
N ASN A 94 -3.99 -15.73 4.22
CA ASN A 94 -4.35 -17.13 4.01
C ASN A 94 -5.64 -17.33 3.21
N ASN A 95 -6.45 -16.27 3.04
CA ASN A 95 -7.66 -16.28 2.22
C ASN A 95 -7.37 -15.98 0.73
N TYR A 96 -6.13 -15.63 0.39
CA TYR A 96 -5.71 -15.32 -0.98
C TYR A 96 -4.85 -16.42 -1.57
N ASN A 97 -5.05 -16.69 -2.85
CA ASN A 97 -4.17 -17.57 -3.61
C ASN A 97 -2.86 -16.85 -4.01
N GLN A 98 -1.89 -17.58 -4.56
CA GLN A 98 -0.59 -17.02 -4.92
C GLN A 98 -0.67 -15.87 -5.94
N THR A 99 -1.60 -15.94 -6.90
CA THR A 99 -1.76 -14.90 -7.93
C THR A 99 -2.45 -13.64 -7.40
N GLN A 100 -3.14 -13.72 -6.27
CA GLN A 100 -3.70 -12.58 -5.54
C GLN A 100 -2.67 -11.89 -4.63
N LEU A 101 -1.59 -12.57 -4.29
CA LEU A 101 -0.50 -12.03 -3.45
C LEU A 101 0.61 -11.35 -4.28
N LEU A 102 0.45 -11.22 -5.61
CA LEU A 102 1.50 -10.69 -6.48
C LEU A 102 1.87 -9.23 -6.19
N PHE A 103 0.94 -8.41 -5.67
CA PHE A 103 1.24 -7.04 -5.27
C PHE A 103 2.29 -6.99 -4.16
N ILE A 104 2.00 -7.60 -3.00
CA ILE A 104 2.91 -7.63 -1.85
C ILE A 104 4.19 -8.42 -2.16
N ASN A 105 4.11 -9.51 -2.93
CA ASN A 105 5.27 -10.30 -3.32
C ASN A 105 6.22 -9.50 -4.23
N THR A 106 5.69 -8.66 -5.13
CA THR A 106 6.51 -7.80 -5.98
C THR A 106 7.20 -6.71 -5.17
N ILE A 107 6.50 -6.08 -4.22
CA ILE A 107 7.10 -5.09 -3.30
C ILE A 107 8.20 -5.74 -2.44
N LYS A 108 7.94 -6.93 -1.89
CA LYS A 108 8.93 -7.70 -1.13
C LYS A 108 10.16 -8.01 -1.96
N LYS A 109 9.96 -8.50 -3.20
CA LYS A 109 11.07 -8.75 -4.14
C LYS A 109 11.89 -7.48 -4.39
N PHE A 110 11.24 -6.34 -4.59
CA PHE A 110 11.91 -5.05 -4.75
C PHE A 110 12.75 -4.68 -3.52
N ALA A 111 12.19 -4.78 -2.31
CA ALA A 111 12.89 -4.46 -1.07
C ALA A 111 14.12 -5.35 -0.86
N LEU A 112 14.00 -6.66 -1.13
CA LEU A 112 15.10 -7.61 -1.04
C LEU A 112 16.19 -7.35 -2.08
N ASN A 113 15.82 -7.01 -3.32
CA ASN A 113 16.77 -6.66 -4.37
C ASN A 113 17.50 -5.33 -4.09
N ASN A 114 16.86 -4.42 -3.36
CA ASN A 114 17.40 -3.11 -2.99
C ASN A 114 17.75 -3.04 -1.49
N PHE A 115 18.24 -4.14 -0.92
CA PHE A 115 18.53 -4.26 0.52
C PHE A 115 19.62 -3.30 1.02
N ASN A 116 20.39 -2.66 0.15
CA ASN A 116 21.32 -1.59 0.50
C ASN A 116 20.59 -0.26 0.80
N LYS A 117 19.41 -0.04 0.19
CA LYS A 117 18.59 1.18 0.33
C LYS A 117 17.33 1.00 1.19
N PHE A 118 16.79 -0.21 1.31
CA PHE A 118 15.56 -0.48 2.07
C PHE A 118 15.65 -1.70 2.99
N HIS A 119 14.97 -1.65 4.13
CA HIS A 119 14.69 -2.83 4.94
C HIS A 119 13.35 -3.44 4.51
N ASP A 120 13.28 -4.77 4.43
CA ASP A 120 12.02 -5.49 4.21
C ASP A 120 11.22 -5.54 5.52
N GLY A 121 10.12 -4.81 5.57
CA GLY A 121 9.09 -4.87 6.61
C GLY A 121 7.73 -5.24 6.03
N THR A 122 7.68 -5.87 4.84
CA THR A 122 6.42 -6.13 4.12
C THR A 122 5.45 -7.00 4.91
N ASN A 123 5.93 -7.77 5.88
CA ASN A 123 5.13 -8.57 6.80
C ASN A 123 4.95 -7.94 8.19
N TYR A 124 5.29 -6.67 8.40
CA TYR A 124 5.18 -6.02 9.71
C TYR A 124 3.76 -5.60 10.04
N ILE A 125 2.90 -5.45 9.04
CA ILE A 125 1.46 -5.23 9.22
C ILE A 125 0.74 -6.41 8.58
N THR A 126 0.00 -7.18 9.38
CA THR A 126 -0.68 -8.39 8.89
C THR A 126 -2.12 -8.41 9.37
N ARG A 127 -3.08 -8.59 8.46
CA ARG A 127 -4.51 -8.69 8.79
C ARG A 127 -4.79 -10.00 9.54
N LEU A 128 -5.38 -9.90 10.72
CA LEU A 128 -5.86 -11.03 11.54
C LEU A 128 -7.37 -11.24 11.47
N ILE A 129 -8.12 -10.16 11.24
CA ILE A 129 -9.59 -10.18 11.18
C ILE A 129 -10.01 -9.51 9.88
N ASP A 130 -10.81 -10.21 9.07
CA ASP A 130 -11.31 -9.67 7.81
C ASP A 130 -12.11 -8.38 8.04
N THR A 131 -11.88 -7.37 7.20
CA THR A 131 -12.65 -6.13 7.18
C THR A 131 -13.59 -6.10 5.97
N PRO A 132 -14.71 -5.35 6.07
CA PRO A 132 -15.54 -5.08 4.90
C PRO A 132 -14.71 -4.45 3.78
N THR A 133 -14.98 -4.86 2.55
CA THR A 133 -14.44 -4.18 1.36
C THR A 133 -15.28 -2.93 1.12
N THR A 134 -14.66 -1.77 1.31
CA THR A 134 -15.30 -0.45 1.13
C THR A 134 -15.97 -0.29 -0.24
N HIS A 135 -15.32 -0.81 -1.30
CA HIS A 135 -15.85 -0.76 -2.67
C HIS A 135 -17.13 -1.59 -2.88
N LEU A 136 -17.30 -2.70 -2.16
CA LEU A 136 -18.46 -3.60 -2.35
C LEU A 136 -19.64 -3.22 -1.46
N THR A 137 -19.36 -2.70 -0.27
CA THR A 137 -20.41 -2.39 0.71
C THR A 137 -21.03 -1.01 0.52
N LYS A 138 -20.34 -0.08 -0.18
CA LYS A 138 -20.74 1.34 -0.34
C LYS A 138 -21.06 2.04 0.99
N ASN A 139 -20.71 1.44 2.12
CA ASN A 139 -20.97 1.95 3.44
C ASN A 139 -19.66 2.45 4.03
N TYR A 140 -19.21 3.62 3.56
CA TYR A 140 -17.97 4.25 4.02
C TYR A 140 -18.00 4.60 5.52
N ASN A 141 -19.19 4.64 6.14
CA ASN A 141 -19.35 4.78 7.60
C ASN A 141 -18.88 3.54 8.39
N SER A 142 -18.47 2.45 7.74
CA SER A 142 -17.94 1.26 8.42
C SER A 142 -16.44 1.33 8.70
N ILE A 143 -15.73 2.38 8.28
CA ILE A 143 -14.33 2.58 8.66
C ILE A 143 -14.30 3.35 9.98
N ASP A 144 -14.45 2.58 11.05
CA ASP A 144 -14.32 3.09 12.41
C ASP A 144 -12.84 3.35 12.72
N ILE A 145 -12.55 4.53 13.28
CA ILE A 145 -11.22 4.90 13.79
C ILE A 145 -10.61 3.74 14.59
N GLY A 146 -9.35 3.39 14.30
CA GLY A 146 -8.61 2.30 14.91
C GLY A 146 -8.83 0.93 14.25
N ILE A 147 -9.41 0.86 13.05
CA ILE A 147 -9.66 -0.41 12.35
C ILE A 147 -8.36 -1.19 12.15
N THR A 148 -7.27 -0.53 11.78
CA THR A 148 -5.95 -1.17 11.57
C THR A 148 -5.45 -1.80 12.86
N LYS A 149 -5.49 -1.10 13.99
CA LYS A 149 -5.08 -1.67 15.28
C LYS A 149 -5.97 -2.83 15.74
N ARG A 150 -7.29 -2.74 15.51
CA ARG A 150 -8.23 -3.78 15.94
C ARG A 150 -8.08 -5.07 15.13
N THR A 151 -7.74 -4.94 13.86
CA THR A 151 -7.85 -6.07 12.90
C THR A 151 -6.51 -6.51 12.33
N CYS A 152 -5.42 -5.80 12.59
CA CYS A 152 -4.07 -6.19 12.20
C CYS A 152 -3.18 -6.46 13.41
N ASN A 153 -2.26 -7.41 13.22
CA ASN A 153 -1.06 -7.51 14.03
C ASN A 153 0.01 -6.58 13.45
N ILE A 154 0.54 -5.69 14.29
CA ILE A 154 1.66 -4.79 13.95
C ILE A 154 2.89 -5.28 14.70
N SER A 155 3.95 -5.61 13.98
CA SER A 155 5.19 -6.13 14.53
C SER A 155 5.89 -5.10 15.42
N ASN A 156 6.41 -5.52 16.58
CA ASN A 156 7.24 -4.68 17.45
C ASN A 156 8.50 -4.14 16.73
N ASN A 157 8.89 -4.74 15.61
CA ASN A 157 10.02 -4.29 14.81
C ASN A 157 9.78 -2.95 14.10
N VAL A 158 8.56 -2.40 14.10
CA VAL A 158 8.30 -1.03 13.63
C VAL A 158 8.87 0.03 14.57
N ARG A 159 9.13 -0.32 15.84
CA ARG A 159 9.55 0.64 16.86
C ARG A 159 10.88 1.30 16.50
N GLY A 160 10.91 2.63 16.50
CA GLY A 160 12.08 3.44 16.18
C GLY A 160 12.49 3.40 14.71
N LYS A 161 11.63 2.88 13.81
CA LYS A 161 11.91 2.84 12.37
C LYS A 161 11.25 3.99 11.63
N ASP A 162 11.94 4.47 10.61
CA ASP A 162 11.37 5.31 9.56
C ASP A 162 10.69 4.41 8.53
N ILE A 163 9.37 4.54 8.44
CA ILE A 163 8.53 3.66 7.63
C ILE A 163 8.23 4.33 6.30
N LEU A 164 8.47 3.60 5.21
CA LEU A 164 7.87 3.89 3.92
C LEU A 164 6.66 2.96 3.78
N LEU A 165 5.46 3.50 4.02
CA LEU A 165 4.21 2.76 3.92
C LEU A 165 3.73 2.78 2.47
N ILE A 166 3.45 1.61 1.90
CA ILE A 166 2.98 1.47 0.53
C ILE A 166 1.52 0.99 0.52
N ASP A 167 0.67 1.69 -0.21
CA ASP A 167 -0.67 1.21 -0.58
C ASP A 167 -0.88 1.24 -2.11
N ASP A 168 -1.93 0.58 -2.58
CA ASP A 168 -2.27 0.57 -3.99
C ASP A 168 -2.89 1.89 -4.45
N ILE A 169 -3.92 2.39 -3.76
CA ILE A 169 -4.68 3.58 -4.15
C ILE A 169 -5.05 4.41 -2.92
N TYR A 170 -4.59 5.66 -2.87
CA TYR A 170 -5.10 6.65 -1.93
C TYR A 170 -6.40 7.26 -2.44
N THR A 171 -7.44 7.22 -1.60
CA THR A 171 -8.71 7.91 -1.82
C THR A 171 -8.99 8.84 -0.64
N LYS A 172 -9.00 10.16 -0.90
CA LYS A 172 -9.30 11.16 0.13
C LYS A 172 -10.65 10.86 0.79
N SER A 173 -10.74 11.06 2.10
CA SER A 173 -11.92 10.82 2.96
C SER A 173 -12.28 9.35 3.26
N VAL A 174 -11.59 8.38 2.66
CA VAL A 174 -11.75 6.96 3.03
C VAL A 174 -11.03 6.65 4.34
N ASN A 175 -9.93 7.35 4.64
CA ASN A 175 -9.20 7.31 5.92
C ASN A 175 -8.55 5.97 6.29
N ILE A 176 -8.37 5.04 5.35
CA ILE A 176 -7.64 3.78 5.59
C ILE A 176 -6.13 4.03 5.74
N ASP A 177 -5.56 4.84 4.86
CA ASP A 177 -4.14 5.20 4.91
C ASP A 177 -3.84 6.01 6.18
N GLU A 178 -4.68 7.00 6.48
CA GLU A 178 -4.63 7.80 7.70
C GLU A 178 -4.63 6.94 8.97
N ASP A 179 -5.56 5.99 9.05
CA ASP A 179 -5.66 5.06 10.18
C ASP A 179 -4.44 4.13 10.28
N ALA A 180 -3.93 3.64 9.15
CA ALA A 180 -2.74 2.79 9.11
C ALA A 180 -1.48 3.54 9.54
N ILE A 181 -1.31 4.78 9.08
CA ILE A 181 -0.22 5.67 9.48
C ILE A 181 -0.28 5.92 10.99
N GLN A 182 -1.46 6.28 11.51
CA GLN A 182 -1.61 6.53 12.95
C GLN A 182 -1.35 5.26 13.78
N ALA A 183 -1.76 4.09 13.29
CA ALA A 183 -1.47 2.82 13.94
C ALA A 183 0.03 2.52 14.02
N LEU A 184 0.82 2.88 13.01
CA LEU A 184 2.28 2.76 13.04
C LEU A 184 2.92 3.69 14.06
N PHE A 185 2.51 4.97 14.11
CA PHE A 185 2.99 5.91 15.12
C PHE A 185 2.67 5.44 16.53
N ASP A 186 1.46 4.96 16.76
CA ASP A 186 1.05 4.46 18.06
C ASP A 186 1.78 3.17 18.48
N ASN A 187 2.39 2.45 17.52
CA ASN A 187 3.31 1.32 17.77
C ASN A 187 4.79 1.76 17.85
N GLY A 188 5.05 3.07 17.83
CA GLY A 188 6.37 3.66 18.08
C GLY A 188 7.24 3.79 16.84
N ALA A 189 6.68 3.81 15.62
CA ALA A 189 7.42 4.25 14.44
C ALA A 189 8.00 5.66 14.67
N ASN A 190 9.22 5.91 14.17
CA ASN A 190 9.89 7.21 14.30
C ASN A 190 9.31 8.23 13.33
N SER A 191 9.12 7.81 12.07
CA SER A 191 8.44 8.57 11.02
C SER A 191 7.68 7.63 10.11
N VAL A 192 6.68 8.17 9.40
CA VAL A 192 5.92 7.45 8.38
C VAL A 192 5.77 8.35 7.16
N THR A 193 6.24 7.88 6.02
CA THR A 193 6.02 8.47 4.70
C THR A 193 5.11 7.54 3.91
N LEU A 194 4.02 8.06 3.34
CA LEU A 194 3.15 7.26 2.47
C LEU A 194 3.61 7.35 1.01
N TYR A 195 3.60 6.22 0.33
CA TYR A 195 3.70 6.13 -1.12
C TYR A 195 2.55 5.29 -1.66
N VAL A 196 1.80 5.82 -2.62
CA VAL A 196 0.73 5.08 -3.29
C VAL A 196 0.95 5.02 -4.78
N LEU A 197 0.47 3.97 -5.43
CA LEU A 197 0.58 3.92 -6.88
C LEU A 197 -0.45 4.84 -7.53
N GLY A 198 -1.70 4.72 -7.10
CA GLY A 198 -2.82 5.53 -7.57
C GLY A 198 -3.23 6.60 -6.58
N LYS A 199 -3.45 7.82 -7.05
CA LYS A 199 -4.24 8.83 -6.32
C LYS A 199 -5.55 9.06 -7.05
N THR A 200 -6.68 8.92 -6.36
CA THR A 200 -7.98 9.28 -6.96
C THR A 200 -8.10 10.78 -7.17
N ILE A 201 -8.84 11.18 -8.22
CA ILE A 201 -9.18 12.58 -8.50
C ILE A 201 -10.68 12.81 -8.49
#